data_AF-A0A1W1YPY8-F1
#
_entry.id   AF-A0A1W1YPY8-F1
#
_cell.length_a   1.000
_cell.length_b   1.000
_cell.length_c   1.000
_cell.angle_alpha   90.00
_cell.angle_beta   90.00
_cell.angle_gamma   90.00
#
_symmetry.space_group_name_H-M   'P 1'
#
loop_
_entity.id
_entity.type
_entity.pdbx_description
1 polymer ?
#
loop_
_entity_poly.entity_id
_entity_poly.type
_entity_poly.pdbx_seq_one_letter_code
_entity_poly.pdbx_strand_id
1 'polypeptide(L)'
;MKAVVGVKFQSKYDSGSYEGREYSYFVADGLDLHVGDIVPVTTRSGEGLAKVTRTGIREGEIDERVMPYMRTIESGPVDPAPMEV
;
A
#
# COMPACT_ATOMS: atom_id res chain seq x y z
N MET A 1 -16.55 -4.59 -6.90
CA MET A 1 -15.76 -3.37 -7.22
C MET A 1 -14.50 -3.50 -6.42
N LYS A 2 -13.33 -3.37 -7.04
CA LYS A 2 -12.08 -3.45 -6.29
C LYS A 2 -11.86 -2.13 -5.56
N ALA A 3 -11.68 -2.20 -4.25
CA ALA A 3 -11.30 -1.01 -3.49
C ALA A 3 -9.88 -0.61 -3.90
N VAL A 4 -9.60 0.68 -3.80
CA VAL A 4 -8.30 1.25 -4.14
C VAL A 4 -7.82 2.08 -2.96
N VAL A 5 -6.54 1.91 -2.65
CA VAL A 5 -5.85 2.62 -1.58
C VAL A 5 -4.59 3.30 -2.11
N GLY A 6 -4.26 4.43 -1.51
CA GLY A 6 -2.98 5.09 -1.67
C GLY A 6 -2.03 4.58 -0.59
N VAL A 7 -0.83 4.18 -0.99
CA VAL A 7 0.20 3.67 -0.09
C VAL A 7 1.53 4.37 -0.32
N LYS A 8 2.33 4.47 0.73
CA LYS A 8 3.73 4.89 0.67
C LYS A 8 4.63 3.77 1.13
N PHE A 9 5.66 3.47 0.34
CA PHE A 9 6.63 2.44 0.69
C PHE A 9 7.51 2.88 1.87
N GLN A 10 7.97 1.90 2.65
CA GLN A 10 8.98 2.12 3.66
C GLN A 10 10.27 2.63 2.99
N SER A 11 10.86 3.66 3.59
CA SER A 11 12.16 4.20 3.17
C SER A 11 13.23 3.14 3.37
N LYS A 12 14.10 2.98 2.36
CA LYS A 12 15.28 2.11 2.47
C LYS A 12 16.38 2.69 3.37
N TYR A 13 16.33 3.99 3.62
CA TYR A 13 17.35 4.70 4.39
C TYR A 13 16.96 4.86 5.86
N ASP A 14 15.66 4.90 6.15
CA ASP A 14 15.13 5.11 7.49
C ASP A 14 14.02 4.11 7.77
N SER A 15 14.36 3.06 8.52
CA SER A 15 13.43 1.96 8.83
C SER A 15 12.35 2.46 9.79
N GLY A 16 11.13 2.62 9.27
CA GLY A 16 9.98 3.12 10.04
C GLY A 16 9.37 4.38 9.42
N SER A 17 10.12 5.05 8.54
CA SER A 17 9.63 6.20 7.78
C SER A 17 8.97 5.74 6.48
N TYR A 18 7.70 6.11 6.31
CA TYR A 18 6.92 5.88 5.09
C TYR A 18 6.82 7.17 4.28
N GLU A 19 7.98 7.63 3.84
CA GLU A 19 8.17 8.91 3.17
C GLU A 19 8.50 8.68 1.69
N GLY A 20 7.98 9.57 0.84
CA GLY A 20 8.18 9.49 -0.61
C GLY A 20 6.88 9.57 -1.40
N ARG A 21 6.93 9.04 -2.62
CA ARG A 21 5.81 9.07 -3.57
C ARG A 21 4.70 8.14 -3.09
N GLU A 22 3.47 8.65 -3.16
CA GLU A 22 2.27 7.85 -2.97
C GLU A 22 1.96 7.07 -4.25
N TYR A 23 1.60 5.81 -4.08
CA TYR A 23 1.24 4.91 -5.17
C TYR A 23 -0.14 4.32 -4.91
N SER A 24 -0.91 4.17 -5.97
CA SER A 24 -2.22 3.53 -5.89
C SER A 24 -2.11 2.02 -6.06
N TYR A 25 -2.81 1.28 -5.22
CA TYR A 25 -2.92 -0.18 -5.26
C TYR A 25 -4.39 -0.60 -5.24
N PHE A 26 -4.69 -1.70 -5.91
CA PHE A 26 -5.95 -2.40 -5.72
C PHE A 26 -5.94 -3.18 -4.42
N VAL A 27 -7.11 -3.41 -3.85
CA VAL A 27 -7.32 -4.21 -2.66
C VAL A 27 -8.09 -5.46 -3.06
N ALA A 28 -7.64 -6.62 -2.58
CA ALA A 28 -8.35 -7.87 -2.78
C ALA A 28 -9.75 -7.82 -2.13
N ASP A 29 -10.73 -8.49 -2.75
CA ASP A 29 -12.09 -8.55 -2.21
C ASP A 29 -12.10 -9.15 -0.79
N GLY A 30 -12.83 -8.51 0.13
CA GLY A 30 -12.92 -8.92 1.53
C GLY A 30 -11.79 -8.39 2.43
N LEU A 31 -10.83 -7.64 1.89
CA LEU A 31 -9.79 -6.99 2.68
C LEU A 31 -10.19 -5.54 2.98
N ASP A 32 -10.29 -5.20 4.27
CA ASP A 32 -10.64 -3.86 4.73
C ASP A 32 -9.39 -3.17 5.29
N LEU A 33 -8.94 -2.13 4.60
CA LEU A 33 -7.71 -1.40 4.91
C LEU A 33 -8.03 0.02 5.34
N HIS A 34 -7.34 0.48 6.38
CA HIS A 34 -7.50 1.79 6.98
C HIS A 34 -6.25 2.64 6.83
N VAL A 35 -6.42 3.96 6.86
CA VAL A 35 -5.28 4.88 6.87
C VAL A 35 -4.46 4.65 8.13
N GLY A 36 -3.16 4.41 7.96
CA GLY A 36 -2.25 4.04 9.05
C GLY A 36 -1.76 2.60 8.97
N ASP A 37 -2.52 1.71 8.34
CA ASP A 37 -2.20 0.29 8.22
C ASP A 37 -0.90 0.08 7.46
N ILE A 38 -0.05 -0.82 7.95
CA ILE A 38 1.15 -1.27 7.26
C ILE A 38 0.83 -2.60 6.61
N VAL A 39 0.95 -2.68 5.31
CA VAL A 39 0.61 -3.86 4.52
C VAL A 39 1.83 -4.36 3.74
N PRO A 40 1.99 -5.69 3.62
CA PRO A 40 2.98 -6.26 2.72
C PRO A 40 2.52 -6.08 1.28
N VAL A 41 3.44 -5.64 0.43
CA VAL A 41 3.19 -5.33 -0.96
C VAL A 41 4.27 -5.94 -1.84
N THR A 42 3.86 -6.50 -2.97
CA THR A 42 4.81 -6.96 -3.97
C THR A 42 5.24 -5.79 -4.85
N THR A 43 6.54 -5.51 -4.90
CA THR A 43 7.13 -4.51 -5.79
C THR A 43 7.84 -5.17 -6.96
N ARG A 44 8.32 -4.38 -7.92
CA ARG A 44 9.15 -4.91 -9.03
C ARG A 44 10.43 -5.58 -8.54
N SER A 45 10.95 -5.16 -7.37
CA SER A 45 12.22 -5.62 -6.81
C SER A 45 12.08 -6.73 -5.78
N GLY A 46 10.86 -7.23 -5.53
CA GLY A 46 10.55 -8.20 -4.47
C GLY A 46 9.46 -7.70 -3.54
N GLU A 47 9.29 -8.36 -2.40
CA GLU A 47 8.33 -7.98 -1.37
C GLU A 47 8.84 -6.78 -0.54
N GLY A 48 7.92 -5.97 -0.04
CA GLY A 48 8.23 -4.84 0.82
C GLY A 48 7.03 -4.45 1.67
N LEU A 49 7.22 -3.47 2.56
CA LEU A 49 6.15 -2.91 3.38
C LEU A 49 5.74 -1.55 2.82
N ALA A 50 4.44 -1.29 2.85
CA ALA A 50 3.90 0.03 2.56
C ALA A 50 2.83 0.40 3.58
N LYS A 51 2.75 1.69 3.90
CA LYS A 51 1.74 2.23 4.78
C LYS A 51 0.61 2.84 3.97
N VAL A 52 -0.62 2.50 4.30
CA VAL A 52 -1.82 3.08 3.74
C VAL A 52 -1.93 4.53 4.21
N THR A 53 -1.93 5.44 3.24
CA THR A 53 -2.07 6.88 3.47
C THR A 53 -3.44 7.40 3.08
N ARG A 54 -4.14 6.69 2.19
CA ARG A 54 -5.45 7.08 1.69
C ARG A 54 -6.29 5.85 1.37
N THR A 55 -7.57 5.90 1.72
CA THR A 55 -8.56 4.84 1.44
C THR A 55 -9.76 5.41 0.70
N GLY A 56 -10.61 4.54 0.13
CA GLY A 56 -11.83 4.96 -0.57
C GLY A 56 -11.59 5.70 -1.89
N ILE A 57 -10.44 5.49 -2.53
CA ILE A 57 -10.15 6.07 -3.84
C ILE A 57 -11.06 5.41 -4.86
N ARG A 58 -11.75 6.21 -5.68
CA ARG A 58 -12.58 5.66 -6.77
C ARG A 58 -11.69 5.34 -7.97
N GLU A 59 -12.02 4.28 -8.71
CA GLU A 59 -11.28 3.93 -9.93
C GLU A 59 -11.20 5.10 -10.92
N GLY A 60 -12.27 5.91 -11.03
CA GLY A 60 -12.27 7.10 -11.88
C GLY A 60 -11.39 8.27 -11.41
N GLU A 61 -10.88 8.24 -10.17
CA GLU A 61 -9.85 9.20 -9.71
C GLU A 61 -8.45 8.77 -10.11
N ILE A 62 -8.27 7.52 -10.56
CA ILE A 62 -6.99 7.01 -10.99
C ILE A 62 -6.79 7.29 -12.47
N ASP A 63 -5.59 7.78 -12.81
CA ASP A 63 -5.18 7.95 -14.19
C ASP A 63 -5.20 6.60 -14.93
N GLU A 64 -5.96 6.51 -16.01
CA GLU A 64 -6.17 5.30 -16.81
C GLU A 64 -4.85 4.70 -17.32
N ARG A 65 -3.77 5.51 -17.43
CA ARG A 65 -2.45 5.05 -17.87
C ARG A 65 -1.73 4.23 -16.82
N VAL A 66 -2.02 4.41 -15.53
CA VAL A 66 -1.40 3.64 -14.44
C VAL A 66 -2.20 2.42 -14.02
N MET A 67 -3.53 2.39 -14.24
CA MET A 67 -4.39 1.25 -13.94
C MET A 67 -3.83 -0.12 -14.40
N PRO A 68 -3.33 -0.30 -15.64
CA PRO A 68 -2.80 -1.60 -16.08
C PRO A 68 -1.50 -2.03 -15.38
N TYR A 69 -0.83 -1.11 -14.68
CA TYR A 69 0.41 -1.37 -13.94
C TYR A 69 0.19 -1.45 -12.43
N MET A 70 -1.01 -1.11 -11.96
CA MET A 70 -1.35 -1.22 -10.54
C MET A 70 -1.36 -2.67 -10.11
N ARG A 71 -0.84 -2.91 -8.91
CA ARG A 71 -0.82 -4.22 -8.28
C ARG A 71 -1.92 -4.33 -7.25
N THR A 72 -2.22 -5.56 -6.85
CA THR A 72 -3.23 -5.86 -5.84
C THR A 72 -2.56 -6.21 -4.52
N ILE A 73 -3.07 -5.64 -3.43
CA ILE A 73 -2.74 -6.02 -2.07
C ILE A 73 -3.62 -7.21 -1.73
N GLU A 74 -2.99 -8.36 -1.49
CA GLU A 74 -3.67 -9.64 -1.26
C GLU A 74 -3.67 -10.05 0.23
N SER A 75 -2.91 -9.33 1.06
CA SER A 75 -2.69 -9.65 2.47
C SER A 75 -3.02 -8.47 3.36
N GLY A 76 -3.58 -8.75 4.53
CA GLY A 76 -4.00 -7.75 5.51
C GLY A 76 -2.85 -6.99 6.17
N PRO A 77 -3.19 -6.01 7.03
CA PRO A 77 -2.21 -5.27 7.78
C PRO A 77 -1.35 -6.18 8.65
N VAL A 78 -0.06 -5.87 8.70
CA VAL A 78 0.91 -6.49 9.58
C VAL A 78 1.33 -5.46 10.63
N ASP A 79 1.42 -5.89 11.88
CA ASP A 79 2.09 -5.08 12.90
C ASP A 79 3.55 -4.93 12.49
N PRO A 80 4.09 -3.70 12.40
CA PRO A 80 5.54 -3.55 12.34
C PRO A 80 6.07 -4.19 13.62
N ALA A 81 6.90 -5.23 13.49
CA ALA A 81 7.50 -5.89 14.64
C ALA A 81 7.98 -4.82 15.63
N PRO A 82 7.67 -4.93 16.93
CA PRO A 82 8.19 -3.99 17.91
C PRO A 82 9.70 -3.97 17.72
N MET A 83 10.28 -2.79 17.48
CA MET A 83 11.71 -2.61 17.66
C MET A 83 11.97 -3.05 19.10
N GLU A 84 12.56 -4.24 19.29
CA GLU A 84 13.11 -4.63 20.58
C GLU A 84 14.15 -3.55 20.92
N VAL A 85 13.80 -2.74 21.93
CA VAL A 85 14.65 -1.70 22.53
C VAL A 85 15.69 -2.31 23.43
#